data_AF-A0A166HJK6-F1
#
_entry.id   AF-A0A166HJK6-F1
#
_cell.length_a   1.000
_cell.length_b   1.000
_cell.length_c   1.000
_cell.angle_alpha   90.00
_cell.angle_beta   90.00
_cell.angle_gamma   90.00
#
_symmetry.space_group_name_H-M   'P 1'
#
loop_
_entity.id
_entity.type
_entity.pdbx_description
1 polymer ?
#
loop_
_entity_poly.entity_id
_entity_poly.type
_entity_poly.pdbx_seq_one_letter_code
_entity_poly.pdbx_strand_id
1 'polypeptide(L)'
;MPCMPLMVYALHAMHFAKDEASRSQTLDMILDDLEQEPTLTEERRRAAPFLHCFQLHPLQPRSEESDTDSTGLLVWSSPTTYLDDVEGTQTTRYCIVEHHNRPGSVQAPSRRVPFYDQGAQGPVTLWRIPMRSPGSFFGNAATAMVDKRAYPRLYEVFENLKFTLKYERGLPRGFVPEGGRKS
;
A
#
# COMPACT_ATOMS: atom_id res chain seq x y z
N MET A 1 4.18 -4.58 -1.20
CA MET A 1 4.31 -3.24 -0.56
C MET A 1 2.94 -2.76 -0.08
N PRO A 2 2.84 -1.84 0.89
CA PRO A 2 1.57 -1.19 1.20
C PRO A 2 0.97 -0.58 -0.09
N CYS A 3 -0.35 -0.64 -0.25
CA CYS A 3 -1.00 -0.09 -1.43
C CYS A 3 -0.98 1.45 -1.45
N MET A 4 -1.15 2.03 -2.63
CA MET A 4 -1.09 3.49 -2.84
C MET A 4 -2.02 4.28 -1.89
N PRO A 5 -3.31 3.93 -1.72
CA PRO A 5 -4.21 4.71 -0.86
C PRO A 5 -3.72 4.84 0.59
N LEU A 6 -3.14 3.77 1.15
CA LEU A 6 -2.59 3.80 2.51
C LEU A 6 -1.33 4.67 2.60
N MET A 7 -0.45 4.62 1.59
CA MET A 7 0.76 5.44 1.57
C MET A 7 0.42 6.93 1.40
N VAL A 8 -0.57 7.26 0.56
CA VAL A 8 -1.08 8.63 0.41
C VAL A 8 -1.71 9.13 1.72
N TYR A 9 -2.50 8.29 2.40
CA TYR A 9 -3.02 8.63 3.72
C TYR A 9 -1.91 8.88 4.74
N ALA A 10 -0.89 8.04 4.79
CA ALA A 10 0.24 8.23 5.71
C ALA A 10 1.00 9.53 5.43
N LEU A 11 1.20 9.87 4.16
CA LEU A 11 1.76 11.17 3.75
C LEU A 11 0.89 12.33 4.25
N HIS A 12 -0.42 12.25 4.06
CA HIS A 12 -1.36 13.26 4.56
C HIS A 12 -1.26 13.40 6.08
N ALA A 13 -1.33 12.30 6.83
CA ALA A 13 -1.25 12.31 8.29
C ALA A 13 0.05 12.98 8.79
N MET A 14 1.18 12.67 8.17
CA MET A 14 2.46 13.30 8.52
C MET A 14 2.52 14.77 8.13
N HIS A 15 1.97 15.16 6.98
CA HIS A 15 1.97 16.56 6.54
C HIS A 15 1.20 17.47 7.52
N PHE A 16 0.11 16.94 8.11
CA PHE A 16 -0.71 17.68 9.07
C PHE A 16 -0.32 17.45 10.54
N ALA A 17 0.76 16.73 10.83
CA ALA A 17 1.24 16.51 12.19
C ALA A 17 1.83 17.81 12.78
N LYS A 18 1.19 18.36 13.81
CA LYS A 18 1.54 19.68 14.38
C LYS A 18 2.48 19.60 15.58
N ASP A 19 2.33 18.57 16.40
CA ASP A 19 3.09 18.37 17.63
C ASP A 19 4.19 17.31 17.46
N GLU A 20 5.10 17.22 18.43
CA GLU A 20 6.19 16.25 18.38
C GLU A 20 5.71 14.79 18.44
N ALA A 21 4.67 14.50 19.23
CA ALA A 21 4.16 13.14 19.37
C ALA A 21 3.60 12.63 18.04
N SER A 22 2.75 13.41 17.39
CA SER A 22 2.21 13.10 16.05
C SER A 22 3.32 12.93 15.01
N ARG A 23 4.35 13.79 15.03
CA ARG A 23 5.49 13.70 14.10
C ARG A 23 6.39 12.49 14.36
N SER A 24 6.42 11.99 15.61
CA SER A 24 7.21 10.84 16.02
C SER A 24 6.61 9.48 15.63
N GLN A 25 5.31 9.44 15.29
CA GLN A 25 4.59 8.19 15.01
C GLN A 25 5.28 7.36 13.92
N THR A 26 5.30 6.04 14.11
CA THR A 26 5.74 5.11 13.06
C THR A 26 4.64 4.95 12.01
N LEU A 27 4.97 4.37 10.84
CA LEU A 27 3.94 4.08 9.84
C LEU A 27 2.85 3.14 10.40
N ASP A 28 3.24 2.17 11.23
CA ASP A 28 2.28 1.26 11.87
C ASP A 28 1.36 2.00 12.83
N MET A 29 1.89 2.90 13.68
CA MET A 29 1.07 3.71 14.59
C MET A 29 0.04 4.58 13.85
N ILE A 30 0.44 5.21 12.74
CA ILE A 30 -0.47 6.03 11.91
C ILE A 30 -1.63 5.17 11.36
N LEU A 31 -1.36 3.92 11.00
CA LEU A 31 -2.35 3.01 10.44
C LEU A 31 -3.19 2.31 11.51
N ASP A 32 -2.63 2.09 12.70
CA ASP A 32 -3.38 1.66 13.88
C ASP A 32 -4.41 2.74 14.27
N ASP A 33 -4.02 4.02 14.27
CA ASP A 33 -4.94 5.14 14.51
C ASP A 33 -6.07 5.20 13.46
N LEU A 34 -5.76 4.88 12.20
CA LEU A 34 -6.76 4.78 11.12
C LEU A 34 -7.74 3.62 11.37
N GLU A 35 -7.25 2.49 11.88
CA GLU A 35 -8.07 1.32 12.21
C GLU A 35 -9.02 1.59 13.39
N GLN A 36 -8.57 2.32 14.41
CA GLN A 36 -9.40 2.67 15.58
C GLN A 36 -10.50 3.69 15.24
N GLU A 37 -10.21 4.67 14.38
CA GLU A 37 -11.12 5.77 14.08
C GLU A 37 -11.27 5.99 12.55
N PRO A 38 -11.84 5.03 11.81
CA PRO A 38 -11.87 5.05 10.34
C PRO A 38 -12.79 6.11 9.75
N THR A 39 -13.72 6.66 10.54
CA THR A 39 -14.76 7.57 10.05
C THR A 39 -14.54 9.04 10.41
N LEU A 40 -13.47 9.37 11.14
CA LEU A 40 -13.29 10.69 11.74
C LEU A 40 -13.10 11.81 10.71
N THR A 41 -12.40 11.53 9.61
CA THR A 41 -12.16 12.48 8.51
C THR A 41 -12.51 11.86 7.16
N GLU A 42 -12.56 12.69 6.12
CA GLU A 42 -12.78 12.21 4.75
C GLU A 42 -11.63 11.32 4.28
N GLU A 43 -10.40 11.71 4.57
CA GLU A 43 -9.19 10.96 4.22
C GLU A 43 -9.15 9.60 4.92
N ARG A 44 -9.54 9.56 6.20
CA ARG A 44 -9.69 8.30 6.95
C ARG A 44 -10.76 7.40 6.33
N ARG A 45 -11.94 7.94 6.01
CA ARG A 45 -13.02 7.16 5.36
C ARG A 45 -12.59 6.60 4.02
N ARG A 46 -11.80 7.36 3.27
CA ARG A 46 -11.28 6.97 1.95
C ARG A 46 -10.19 5.90 2.05
N ALA A 47 -9.32 5.99 3.06
CA ALA A 47 -8.20 5.06 3.25
C ALA A 47 -8.58 3.76 3.99
N ALA A 48 -9.53 3.81 4.93
CA ALA A 48 -9.90 2.70 5.79
C ALA A 48 -10.27 1.40 5.05
N PRO A 49 -10.98 1.41 3.91
CA PRO A 49 -11.27 0.19 3.14
C PRO A 49 -10.01 -0.56 2.67
N PHE A 50 -8.88 0.16 2.56
CA PHE A 50 -7.60 -0.37 2.12
C PHE A 50 -6.72 -0.85 3.27
N LEU A 51 -7.18 -0.82 4.53
CA LEU A 51 -6.44 -1.39 5.65
C LEU A 51 -6.06 -2.85 5.37
N HIS A 52 -4.82 -3.16 5.71
CA HIS A 52 -4.15 -4.45 5.43
C HIS A 52 -4.10 -4.86 3.95
N CYS A 53 -4.31 -3.93 3.01
CA CYS A 53 -4.19 -4.20 1.59
C CYS A 53 -2.75 -3.96 1.11
N PHE A 54 -2.25 -4.92 0.34
CA PHE A 54 -0.91 -4.89 -0.22
C PHE A 54 -0.97 -5.04 -1.72
N GLN A 55 -0.09 -4.33 -2.42
CA GLN A 55 0.12 -4.50 -3.85
C GLN A 55 1.34 -5.39 -4.06
N LEU A 56 1.17 -6.42 -4.89
CA LEU A 56 2.27 -7.29 -5.32
C LEU A 56 2.96 -6.67 -6.52
N HIS A 57 4.28 -6.64 -6.48
CA HIS A 57 5.11 -6.17 -7.58
C HIS A 57 6.21 -7.17 -7.88
N PRO A 58 6.55 -7.36 -9.18
CA PRO A 58 7.71 -8.14 -9.56
C PRO A 58 8.99 -7.39 -9.11
N LEU A 59 9.99 -8.16 -8.69
CA LEU A 59 11.30 -7.63 -8.28
C LEU A 59 12.16 -7.23 -9.49
N GLN A 60 11.87 -7.78 -10.66
CA GLN A 60 12.61 -7.54 -11.89
C GLN A 60 11.67 -7.01 -12.98
N PRO A 61 12.16 -6.11 -13.84
CA PRO A 61 11.41 -5.69 -15.01
C PRO A 61 11.08 -6.89 -15.89
N ARG A 62 10.03 -6.75 -16.70
CA ARG A 62 9.72 -7.73 -17.73
C ARG A 62 10.92 -7.82 -18.68
N SER A 63 11.55 -8.98 -18.76
CA SER A 63 12.55 -9.23 -19.79
C SER A 63 11.85 -9.32 -21.14
N GLU A 64 12.32 -8.57 -22.14
CA GLU A 64 11.82 -8.68 -23.52
C GLU A 64 12.23 -10.00 -24.18
N GLU A 65 13.22 -10.71 -23.61
CA GLU A 65 13.86 -11.91 -24.18
C GLU A 65 13.39 -13.24 -23.53
N SER A 66 12.61 -13.19 -22.44
CA SER A 66 12.15 -14.37 -21.70
C SER A 66 10.65 -14.59 -21.91
N ASP A 67 10.31 -15.55 -22.76
CA ASP A 67 8.92 -16.02 -22.95
C ASP A 67 8.47 -16.97 -21.82
N THR A 68 9.36 -17.27 -20.87
CA THR A 68 9.19 -18.29 -19.82
C THR A 68 8.77 -17.73 -18.46
N ASP A 69 8.92 -16.43 -18.21
CA ASP A 69 8.52 -15.86 -16.92
C ASP A 69 7.00 -15.72 -16.87
N SER A 70 6.36 -16.39 -15.90
CA SER A 70 4.91 -16.28 -15.73
C SER A 70 4.54 -14.83 -15.46
N THR A 71 3.95 -14.17 -16.47
CA THR A 71 3.59 -12.75 -16.45
C THR A 71 2.43 -12.43 -15.52
N GLY A 72 1.92 -13.42 -14.79
CA GLY A 72 0.85 -13.29 -13.83
C GLY A 72 0.72 -14.46 -12.86
N LEU A 73 -0.09 -14.25 -11.83
CA LEU A 73 -0.43 -15.20 -10.80
C LEU A 73 -1.81 -15.80 -11.08
N LEU A 74 -1.92 -17.13 -11.02
CA LEU A 74 -3.22 -17.78 -10.97
C LEU A 74 -3.82 -17.58 -9.58
N VAL A 75 -4.92 -16.83 -9.52
CA VAL A 75 -5.69 -16.62 -8.30
C VAL A 75 -6.88 -17.56 -8.36
N TRP A 76 -6.94 -18.49 -7.41
CA TRP A 76 -8.08 -19.39 -7.24
C TRP A 76 -9.33 -18.61 -6.81
N SER A 77 -10.48 -19.26 -6.87
CA SER A 77 -11.75 -18.65 -6.50
C SER A 77 -11.70 -18.12 -5.06
N SER A 78 -11.63 -16.80 -4.92
CA SER A 78 -11.51 -16.10 -3.65
C SER A 78 -12.52 -14.96 -3.57
N PRO A 79 -13.06 -14.66 -2.38
CA PRO A 79 -13.93 -13.51 -2.20
C PRO A 79 -13.20 -12.24 -2.64
N THR A 80 -13.91 -11.37 -3.35
CA THR A 80 -13.31 -10.19 -3.96
C THR A 80 -14.20 -8.97 -3.72
N THR A 81 -13.59 -7.88 -3.30
CA THR A 81 -14.25 -6.57 -3.14
C THR A 81 -13.77 -5.62 -4.23
N TYR A 82 -14.69 -4.92 -4.89
CA TYR A 82 -14.35 -3.86 -5.85
C TYR A 82 -14.61 -2.49 -5.24
N LEU A 83 -13.65 -1.58 -5.37
CA LEU A 83 -13.74 -0.22 -4.89
C LEU A 83 -13.29 0.74 -5.98
N ASP A 84 -13.98 1.88 -6.11
CA ASP A 84 -13.55 2.97 -6.97
C ASP A 84 -12.96 4.07 -6.09
N ASP A 85 -11.70 4.42 -6.33
CA ASP A 85 -11.00 5.49 -5.64
C ASP A 85 -10.90 6.69 -6.58
N VAL A 86 -11.52 7.80 -6.19
CA VAL A 86 -11.63 9.01 -7.01
C VAL A 86 -10.66 10.06 -6.49
N GLU A 87 -9.65 10.39 -7.28
CA GLU A 87 -8.69 11.46 -6.99
C GLU A 87 -8.78 12.55 -8.07
N GLY A 88 -9.46 13.65 -7.74
CA GLY A 88 -9.74 14.71 -8.71
C GLY A 88 -10.58 14.18 -9.88
N THR A 89 -10.04 14.24 -11.09
CA THR A 89 -10.70 13.72 -12.31
C THR A 89 -10.34 12.27 -12.63
N GLN A 90 -9.39 11.67 -11.91
CA GLN A 90 -8.93 10.31 -12.15
C GLN A 90 -9.67 9.33 -11.23
N THR A 91 -10.20 8.26 -11.81
CA THR A 91 -10.79 7.16 -11.04
C THR A 91 -9.93 5.92 -11.21
N THR A 92 -9.43 5.39 -10.10
CA THR A 92 -8.72 4.11 -10.07
C THR A 92 -9.64 3.05 -9.48
N ARG A 93 -9.94 2.00 -10.25
CA ARG A 93 -10.67 0.85 -9.73
C ARG A 93 -9.71 -0.13 -9.08
N TYR A 94 -10.01 -0.52 -7.85
CA TYR A 94 -9.28 -1.53 -7.11
C TYR A 94 -10.10 -2.81 -7.00
N CYS A 95 -9.39 -3.94 -7.02
CA CYS A 95 -9.93 -5.27 -6.86
C CYS A 95 -9.20 -5.95 -5.70
N ILE A 96 -9.84 -6.00 -4.53
CA ILE A 96 -9.26 -6.54 -3.31
C ILE A 96 -9.59 -8.03 -3.22
N VAL A 97 -8.56 -8.86 -3.28
CA VAL A 97 -8.64 -10.29 -2.99
C VAL A 97 -8.63 -10.47 -1.47
N GLU A 98 -9.72 -11.00 -0.93
CA GLU A 98 -9.91 -11.17 0.50
C GLU A 98 -9.23 -12.45 1.00
N HIS A 99 -8.71 -12.41 2.24
CA HIS A 99 -8.29 -13.61 2.95
C HIS A 99 -9.53 -14.49 3.26
N HIS A 100 -9.41 -15.81 3.14
CA HIS A 100 -10.49 -16.84 3.15
C HIS A 100 -11.45 -16.87 4.36
N ASN A 101 -11.38 -15.92 5.28
CA ASN A 101 -12.11 -15.95 6.55
C ASN A 101 -13.39 -15.11 6.57
N ARG A 102 -13.76 -14.43 5.48
CA ARG A 102 -15.05 -13.70 5.41
C ARG A 102 -16.10 -14.49 4.63
N PRO A 103 -17.29 -14.75 5.21
CA PRO A 103 -18.40 -15.43 4.52
C PRO A 103 -19.12 -14.53 3.49
N GLY A 104 -18.45 -13.47 3.00
CA GLY A 104 -19.07 -12.44 2.19
C GLY A 104 -18.74 -12.57 0.70
N SER A 105 -19.78 -12.74 -0.11
CA SER A 105 -19.85 -12.48 -1.55
C SER A 105 -19.26 -13.52 -2.51
N VAL A 106 -20.14 -14.02 -3.38
CA VAL A 106 -19.94 -14.69 -4.69
C VAL A 106 -18.51 -15.14 -4.97
N GLN A 107 -18.28 -16.46 -4.95
CA GLN A 107 -17.03 -17.05 -5.44
C GLN A 107 -16.75 -16.53 -6.85
N ALA A 108 -15.80 -15.59 -6.98
CA ALA A 108 -15.30 -15.20 -8.27
C ALA A 108 -14.60 -16.42 -8.89
N PRO A 109 -14.74 -16.66 -10.20
CA PRO A 109 -14.01 -17.75 -10.84
C PRO A 109 -12.50 -17.52 -10.70
N SER A 110 -11.74 -18.61 -10.76
CA SER A 110 -10.29 -18.53 -10.86
C SER A 110 -9.88 -17.63 -12.02
N ARG A 111 -8.90 -16.77 -11.82
CA ARG A 111 -8.43 -15.81 -12.83
C ARG A 111 -6.92 -15.65 -12.77
N ARG A 112 -6.32 -15.33 -13.91
CA ARG A 112 -4.91 -14.93 -13.99
C ARG A 112 -4.81 -13.43 -13.77
N VAL A 113 -4.07 -13.01 -12.75
CA VAL A 113 -3.79 -11.61 -12.43
C VAL A 113 -2.39 -11.26 -12.95
N PRO A 114 -2.23 -10.29 -13.86
CA PRO A 114 -0.92 -9.93 -14.37
C PRO A 114 -0.05 -9.28 -13.28
N PHE A 115 1.25 -9.53 -13.28
CA PHE A 115 2.21 -8.85 -12.39
C PHE A 115 2.63 -7.48 -12.90
N TYR A 116 2.69 -7.34 -14.23
CA TYR A 116 3.06 -6.12 -14.93
C TYR A 116 1.80 -5.39 -15.41
N ASP A 117 1.91 -4.08 -15.63
CA ASP A 117 0.87 -3.24 -16.23
C ASP A 117 -0.50 -3.25 -15.50
N GLN A 118 -0.50 -3.56 -14.20
CA GLN A 118 -1.71 -3.45 -13.38
C GLN A 118 -2.21 -2.00 -13.40
N GLY A 119 -3.50 -1.79 -13.69
CA GLY A 119 -4.10 -0.46 -13.81
C GLY A 119 -4.13 0.12 -15.23
N ALA A 120 -3.34 -0.40 -16.18
CA ALA A 120 -3.33 0.12 -17.56
C ALA A 120 -4.55 -0.34 -18.38
N GLN A 121 -5.07 -1.54 -18.11
CA GLN A 121 -6.20 -2.14 -18.84
C GLN A 121 -7.30 -2.71 -17.92
N GLY A 122 -7.26 -2.42 -16.63
CA GLY A 122 -8.18 -3.03 -15.68
C GLY A 122 -7.93 -2.60 -14.24
N PRO A 123 -8.65 -3.20 -13.27
CA PRO A 123 -8.52 -2.82 -11.88
C PRO A 123 -7.15 -3.21 -11.30
N VAL A 124 -6.63 -2.38 -10.41
CA VAL A 124 -5.42 -2.70 -9.63
C VAL A 124 -5.77 -3.79 -8.63
N THR A 125 -5.04 -4.91 -8.65
CA THR A 125 -5.31 -6.03 -7.75
C THR A 125 -4.57 -5.85 -6.44
N LEU A 126 -5.31 -5.85 -5.33
CA LEU A 126 -4.79 -5.75 -3.99
C LEU A 126 -5.03 -7.04 -3.22
N TRP A 127 -4.15 -7.34 -2.29
CA TRP A 127 -4.21 -8.53 -1.44
C TRP A 127 -4.45 -8.10 -0.02
N ARG A 128 -5.61 -8.44 0.54
CA ARG A 128 -5.86 -8.19 1.96
C ARG A 128 -5.19 -9.29 2.77
N ILE A 129 -4.17 -8.92 3.53
CA ILE A 129 -3.42 -9.83 4.39
C ILE A 129 -3.49 -9.30 5.83
N PRO A 130 -4.53 -9.68 6.61
CA PRO A 130 -4.70 -9.21 7.97
C PRO A 130 -3.48 -9.53 8.86
N MET A 131 -3.31 -8.73 9.92
CA MET A 131 -2.25 -8.93 10.94
C MET A 131 -0.80 -8.78 10.41
N ARG A 132 -0.61 -8.21 9.23
CA ARG A 132 0.72 -7.85 8.72
C ARG A 132 0.97 -6.37 8.93
N SER A 133 2.09 -6.03 9.57
CA SER A 133 2.58 -4.65 9.76
C SER A 133 2.90 -4.02 8.40
N PRO A 134 2.16 -2.98 7.98
CA PRO A 134 2.47 -2.26 6.75
C PRO A 134 3.85 -1.58 6.81
N GLY A 135 4.28 -1.12 7.99
CA GLY A 135 5.62 -0.58 8.26
C GLY A 135 6.75 -1.56 7.92
N SER A 136 6.63 -2.81 8.36
CA SER A 136 7.60 -3.87 8.05
C SER A 136 7.67 -4.15 6.55
N PHE A 137 6.50 -4.26 5.88
CA PHE A 137 6.46 -4.46 4.44
C PHE A 137 6.98 -3.25 3.65
N PHE A 138 6.77 -2.03 4.16
CA PHE A 138 7.33 -0.81 3.59
C PHE A 138 8.86 -0.81 3.67
N GLY A 139 9.42 -1.14 4.85
CA GLY A 139 10.86 -1.27 5.04
C GLY A 139 11.49 -2.31 4.11
N ASN A 140 10.87 -3.49 4.00
CA ASN A 140 11.33 -4.54 3.07
C ASN A 140 11.25 -4.09 1.60
N ALA A 141 10.20 -3.37 1.22
CA ALA A 141 10.08 -2.83 -0.14
C ALA A 141 11.21 -1.83 -0.45
N ALA A 142 11.64 -1.03 0.53
CA ALA A 142 12.77 -0.11 0.37
C ALA A 142 14.08 -0.85 0.09
N THR A 143 14.28 -2.03 0.68
CA THR A 143 15.47 -2.85 0.46
C THR A 143 15.41 -3.69 -0.82
N ALA A 144 14.21 -4.06 -1.26
CA ALA A 144 14.01 -4.96 -2.40
C ALA A 144 13.97 -4.26 -3.77
N MET A 145 14.20 -2.94 -3.80
CA MET A 145 14.32 -2.10 -5.00
C MET A 145 13.20 -2.34 -6.03
N VAL A 146 11.99 -1.87 -5.71
CA VAL A 146 10.86 -1.84 -6.67
C VAL A 146 11.29 -1.08 -7.92
N ASP A 147 11.19 -1.69 -9.11
CA ASP A 147 11.52 -1.01 -10.35
C ASP A 147 10.48 0.08 -10.67
N LYS A 148 10.95 1.34 -10.75
CA LYS A 148 10.14 2.51 -11.13
C LYS A 148 9.40 2.32 -12.45
N ARG A 149 9.95 1.57 -13.40
CA ARG A 149 9.39 1.41 -14.76
C ARG A 149 8.07 0.62 -14.76
N ALA A 150 7.89 -0.30 -13.82
CA ALA A 150 6.71 -1.16 -13.79
C ALA A 150 5.45 -0.45 -13.25
N TYR A 151 5.62 0.52 -12.34
CA TYR A 151 4.50 1.33 -11.82
C TYR A 151 5.00 2.70 -11.32
N PRO A 152 5.21 3.68 -12.22
CA PRO A 152 5.86 4.95 -11.88
C PRO A 152 5.18 5.74 -10.75
N ARG A 153 3.84 5.82 -10.77
CA ARG A 153 3.07 6.58 -9.76
C ARG A 153 3.17 5.97 -8.36
N LEU A 154 3.09 4.64 -8.25
CA LEU A 154 3.24 3.96 -6.96
C LEU A 154 4.65 4.14 -6.41
N TYR A 155 5.65 4.05 -7.28
CA TYR A 155 7.04 4.28 -6.91
C TYR A 155 7.27 5.72 -6.44
N GLU A 156 6.66 6.72 -7.09
CA GLU A 156 6.72 8.12 -6.68
C GLU A 156 6.12 8.32 -5.29
N VAL A 157 4.91 7.81 -5.04
CA VAL A 157 4.28 7.87 -3.71
C VAL A 157 5.14 7.17 -2.65
N PHE A 158 5.73 6.03 -3.00
CA PHE A 158 6.62 5.27 -2.13
C PHE A 158 7.89 6.06 -1.76
N GLU A 159 8.59 6.64 -2.75
CA GLU A 159 9.80 7.44 -2.48
C GLU A 159 9.47 8.73 -1.72
N ASN A 160 8.34 9.37 -2.02
CA ASN A 160 7.89 10.54 -1.26
C ASN A 160 7.64 10.16 0.20
N LEU A 161 6.89 9.08 0.46
CA LEU A 161 6.65 8.59 1.81
C LEU A 161 7.97 8.27 2.53
N LYS A 162 8.88 7.56 1.87
CA LYS A 162 10.21 7.24 2.42
C LYS A 162 11.02 8.50 2.75
N PHE A 163 11.00 9.49 1.86
CA PHE A 163 11.68 10.77 2.06
C PHE A 163 11.08 11.52 3.25
N THR A 164 9.76 11.68 3.29
CA THR A 164 9.07 12.37 4.39
C THR A 164 9.31 11.68 5.72
N LEU A 165 9.25 10.34 5.77
CA LEU A 165 9.56 9.55 6.97
C LEU A 165 10.98 9.78 7.49
N LYS A 166 11.95 10.00 6.60
CA LYS A 166 13.36 10.12 6.96
C LYS A 166 13.81 11.55 7.25
N TYR A 167 13.25 12.54 6.55
CA TYR A 167 13.82 13.88 6.53
C TYR A 167 12.82 15.00 6.86
N GLU A 168 11.52 14.83 6.61
CA GLU A 168 10.55 15.94 6.70
C GLU A 168 9.62 15.87 7.91
N ARG A 169 9.89 14.99 8.87
CA ARG A 169 9.10 14.93 10.12
C ARG A 169 9.33 16.12 11.04
N GLY A 170 10.29 17.01 10.75
CA GLY A 170 10.66 18.11 11.64
C GLY A 170 11.15 17.64 13.02
N LEU A 171 11.64 16.40 13.11
CA LEU A 171 12.23 15.82 14.30
C LEU A 171 13.73 16.16 14.37
N PRO A 172 14.32 16.30 15.57
CA PRO A 172 15.75 16.52 15.72
C PRO A 172 16.59 15.44 15.03
N ARG A 173 17.79 15.81 14.57
CA ARG A 173 18.73 14.86 13.98
C ARG A 173 19.10 13.77 14.99
N GLY A 174 18.93 12.51 14.62
CA GLY A 174 19.20 11.37 15.51
C GLY A 174 18.07 11.08 16.51
N PHE A 175 16.89 11.68 16.31
CA PHE A 175 15.68 11.30 17.04
C PHE A 175 15.39 9.81 16.83
N VAL A 176 15.17 9.11 17.94
CA VAL A 176 14.74 7.72 17.94
C VAL A 176 13.45 7.68 18.76
N PRO A 177 12.32 7.24 18.17
CA PRO A 177 11.09 7.09 18.92
C PRO A 177 11.29 6.13 20.09
N GLU A 178 10.51 6.27 21.16
CA GLU A 178 10.59 5.39 22.32
C GLU A 178 10.48 3.91 21.88
N GLY A 179 11.44 3.09 22.30
CA GLY A 179 11.55 1.68 21.89
C GLY A 179 12.37 1.40 20.62
N GLY A 180 12.81 2.43 19.89
CA GLY A 180 13.71 2.27 18.75
C GLY A 180 15.16 1.99 19.18
N ARG A 181 15.87 1.13 18.44
CA ARG A 181 17.32 0.95 18.63
C ARG A 181 18.09 1.99 17.82
N LYS A 182 19.06 2.65 18.44
CA LYS A 182 20.11 3.37 17.72
C LYS A 182 20.97 2.33 17.01
N SER A 183 20.90 2.30 15.68
CA SER A 183 21.83 1.55 14.81
C SER A 183 23.11 2.33 14.60
#